data_AF-A0A955GAY3-F1
#
_entry.id   AF-A0A955GAY3-F1
#
_cell.length_a   1.000
_cell.length_b   1.000
_cell.length_c   1.000
_cell.angle_alpha   90.00
_cell.angle_beta   90.00
_cell.angle_gamma   90.00
#
_symmetry.space_group_name_H-M   'P 1'
#
loop_
_entity.id
_entity.type
_entity.pdbx_description
1 polymer ?
#
loop_
_entity_poly.entity_id
_entity_poly.type
_entity_poly.pdbx_seq_one_letter_code
_entity_poly.pdbx_strand_id
1 'polypeptide(L)'
;MISAVTVQKQLKAIGASFPFFGKAEIDELPKIMVEGEEIQHIITGRYEGGYATLCATNFRILLVDKKILFLTVEDVRYDMIAELDYGHQFWGATIHIRSFSKDLKFQCYSKEKLRNFTNFIQQRVMELRQHHLQPQMTDAVTAMPIPVQTFNEPDNQLTPDQAASLVPITREKWHKANPIPKAVNPYVQSPLLTRKRVGRYNPS
;
A
#
# COMPACT_ATOMS: atom_id res chain seq x y z
N MET A 1 15.14 18.09 -15.84
CA MET A 1 15.89 18.22 -14.57
C MET A 1 15.55 19.57 -13.95
N ILE A 2 15.34 19.63 -12.64
CA ILE A 2 14.93 20.88 -11.97
C ILE A 2 16.18 21.71 -11.61
N SER A 3 16.07 23.03 -11.68
CA SER A 3 17.13 23.93 -11.21
C SER A 3 17.33 23.80 -9.70
N ALA A 4 18.60 23.71 -9.26
CA ALA A 4 18.95 23.68 -7.83
C ALA A 4 18.38 24.87 -7.05
N VAL A 5 18.22 26.03 -7.71
CA VAL A 5 17.63 27.23 -7.11
C VAL A 5 16.16 27.02 -6.74
N THR A 6 15.39 26.32 -7.60
CA THR A 6 13.98 26.02 -7.36
C THR A 6 13.82 25.08 -6.17
N VAL A 7 14.65 24.03 -6.10
CA VAL A 7 14.66 23.08 -4.97
C VAL A 7 14.99 23.81 -3.67
N GLN A 8 16.03 24.65 -3.65
CA GLN A 8 16.36 25.44 -2.45
C GLN A 8 15.23 26.38 -2.02
N LYS A 9 14.51 26.98 -2.97
CA LYS A 9 13.34 27.82 -2.67
C LYS A 9 12.21 27.01 -2.05
N GLN A 10 11.92 25.83 -2.57
CA GLN A 10 10.92 24.91 -1.99
C GLN A 10 11.32 24.47 -0.58
N LEU A 11 12.59 24.08 -0.36
CA LEU A 11 13.09 23.69 0.96
C LEU A 11 12.99 24.81 2.00
N LYS A 12 13.28 26.06 1.59
CA LYS A 12 13.08 27.25 2.44
C LYS A 12 11.60 27.47 2.77
N ALA A 13 10.69 27.28 1.82
CA ALA A 13 9.25 27.44 2.04
C ALA A 13 8.70 26.42 3.05
N ILE A 14 9.24 25.20 3.06
CA ILE A 14 8.87 24.13 4.01
C ILE A 14 9.48 24.39 5.42
N GLY A 15 10.37 25.37 5.55
CA GLY A 15 11.08 25.63 6.82
C GLY A 15 12.07 24.54 7.19
N ALA A 16 12.52 23.75 6.21
CA ALA A 16 13.47 22.68 6.43
C ALA A 16 14.88 23.27 6.62
N SER A 17 15.24 23.55 7.88
CA SER A 17 16.62 23.85 8.25
C SER A 17 17.39 22.54 8.45
N PHE A 18 18.29 22.24 7.51
CA PHE A 18 19.17 21.10 7.62
C PHE A 18 20.45 21.54 8.33
N PRO A 19 20.75 21.01 9.53
CA PRO A 19 22.10 21.09 10.06
C PRO A 19 23.06 20.38 9.08
N PHE A 20 24.36 20.54 9.29
CA PHE A 20 25.45 20.07 8.40
C PHE A 20 25.30 18.64 7.83
N PHE A 21 24.52 17.77 8.49
CA PHE A 21 24.13 16.43 8.06
C PHE A 21 22.86 16.47 7.16
N GLY A 22 23.03 16.20 5.86
CA GLY A 22 21.94 16.17 4.87
C GLY A 22 22.18 17.02 3.61
N LYS A 23 23.20 17.89 3.61
CA LYS A 23 23.51 18.76 2.45
C LYS A 23 23.86 17.97 1.19
N ALA A 24 24.64 16.90 1.35
CA ALA A 24 25.13 16.13 0.22
C ALA A 24 23.98 15.46 -0.54
N GLU A 25 22.97 14.99 0.20
CA GLU A 25 21.74 14.38 -0.30
C GLU A 25 20.85 15.42 -0.99
N ILE A 26 20.71 16.62 -0.40
CA ILE A 26 19.93 17.72 -0.97
C ILE A 26 20.51 18.21 -2.30
N ASP A 27 21.84 18.23 -2.43
CA ASP A 27 22.50 18.64 -3.68
C ASP A 27 22.25 17.64 -4.84
N GLU A 28 21.84 16.40 -4.55
CA GLU A 28 21.47 15.41 -5.57
C GLU A 28 19.99 15.46 -5.95
N LEU A 29 19.10 15.99 -5.08
CA LEU A 29 17.67 16.09 -5.37
C LEU A 29 17.35 16.74 -6.73
N PRO A 30 17.97 17.87 -7.13
CA PRO A 30 17.68 18.51 -8.42
C PRO A 30 17.98 17.64 -9.65
N LYS A 31 18.93 16.69 -9.52
CA LYS A 31 19.33 15.77 -10.59
C LYS A 31 18.39 14.58 -10.72
N ILE A 32 17.77 14.17 -9.61
CA ILE A 32 16.89 12.99 -9.53
C ILE A 32 15.43 13.36 -9.81
N MET A 33 15.01 14.55 -9.38
CA MET A 33 13.61 14.97 -9.50
C MET A 33 13.22 15.32 -10.94
N VAL A 34 11.98 15.00 -11.28
CA VAL A 34 11.38 15.22 -12.61
C VAL A 34 10.82 16.64 -12.70
N GLU A 35 10.70 17.19 -13.90
CA GLU A 35 10.10 18.51 -14.11
C GLU A 35 8.63 18.55 -13.64
N GLY A 36 8.26 19.59 -12.89
CA GLY A 36 6.94 19.71 -12.26
C GLY A 36 6.78 18.94 -10.94
N GLU A 37 7.84 18.29 -10.45
CA GLU A 37 7.84 17.65 -9.14
C GLU A 37 8.07 18.69 -8.03
N GLU A 38 7.18 18.70 -7.03
CA GLU A 38 7.22 19.63 -5.90
C GLU A 38 7.47 18.88 -4.59
N ILE A 39 8.45 19.34 -3.83
CA ILE A 39 8.72 18.82 -2.49
C ILE A 39 7.66 19.36 -1.54
N GLN A 40 6.97 18.46 -0.84
CA GLN A 40 5.96 18.81 0.15
C GLN A 40 6.53 18.68 1.57
N HIS A 41 7.22 17.58 1.83
CA HIS A 41 7.84 17.32 3.12
C HIS A 41 9.20 16.67 2.95
N ILE A 42 10.11 16.99 3.86
CA ILE A 42 11.47 16.45 3.85
C ILE A 42 11.97 16.25 5.27
N ILE A 43 12.56 15.08 5.51
CA ILE A 43 13.08 14.67 6.81
C ILE A 43 14.41 13.96 6.65
N THR A 44 15.32 14.18 7.58
CA THR A 44 16.59 13.47 7.65
C THR A 44 16.56 12.48 8.81
N GLY A 45 17.24 11.36 8.62
CA GLY A 45 17.19 10.27 9.59
C GLY A 45 18.12 9.13 9.20
N ARG A 46 17.85 7.97 9.78
CA ARG A 46 18.59 6.74 9.51
C ARG A 46 17.63 5.69 8.95
N TYR A 47 18.11 4.95 7.98
CA TYR A 47 17.44 3.76 7.45
C TYR A 47 18.41 2.57 7.56
N GLU A 48 17.99 1.40 7.08
CA GLU A 48 18.79 0.18 7.10
C GLU A 48 20.22 0.36 6.54
N GLY A 49 20.39 1.16 5.49
CA GLY A 49 21.68 1.37 4.86
C GLY A 49 22.54 2.50 5.44
N GLY A 50 22.06 3.27 6.42
CA GLY A 50 22.83 4.37 7.03
C GLY A 50 22.01 5.63 7.24
N TYR A 51 22.64 6.80 7.01
CA TYR A 51 21.94 8.09 7.04
C TYR A 51 21.31 8.35 5.68
N ALA A 52 20.07 8.84 5.69
CA ALA A 52 19.37 9.17 4.46
C ALA A 52 18.42 10.34 4.68
N THR A 53 18.11 10.99 3.58
CA THR A 53 17.06 12.01 3.49
C THR A 53 15.84 11.39 2.83
N LEU A 54 14.70 11.43 3.51
CA LEU A 54 13.42 11.02 2.98
C LEU A 54 12.64 12.26 2.55
N CYS A 55 12.23 12.28 1.29
CA CYS A 55 11.57 13.39 0.63
C CYS A 55 10.23 12.90 0.10
N ALA A 56 9.13 13.55 0.49
CA ALA A 56 7.81 13.29 -0.07
C ALA A 56 7.47 14.39 -1.06
N THR A 57 7.23 14.00 -2.31
CA THR A 57 6.84 14.89 -3.39
C THR A 57 5.36 14.74 -3.71
N ASN A 58 4.84 15.53 -4.65
CA ASN A 58 3.47 15.37 -5.16
C ASN A 58 3.23 14.01 -5.85
N PHE A 59 4.28 13.35 -6.35
CA PHE A 59 4.18 12.11 -7.14
C PHE A 59 4.60 10.86 -6.39
N ARG A 60 5.66 10.94 -5.56
CA ARG A 60 6.27 9.77 -4.92
C ARG A 60 7.07 10.15 -3.68
N ILE A 61 7.51 9.13 -2.97
CA ILE A 61 8.47 9.24 -1.88
C ILE A 61 9.84 8.87 -2.44
N LEU A 62 10.83 9.71 -2.18
CA LEU A 62 12.22 9.51 -2.56
C LEU A 62 13.05 9.34 -1.29
N LEU A 63 13.78 8.23 -1.19
CA LEU A 63 14.85 8.07 -0.22
C LEU A 63 16.17 8.31 -0.93
N VAL A 64 16.95 9.26 -0.42
CA VAL A 64 18.28 9.59 -0.96
C VAL A 64 19.31 9.35 0.13
N ASP A 65 20.22 8.42 -0.12
CA ASP A 65 21.40 8.13 0.69
C ASP A 65 22.65 8.39 -0.15
N LYS A 66 23.46 9.38 0.26
CA LYS A 66 24.72 9.71 -0.40
C LYS A 66 25.89 9.42 0.51
N LYS A 67 26.64 8.40 0.15
CA LYS A 67 27.95 8.06 0.72
C LYS A 67 29.06 8.64 -0.16
N ILE A 68 30.28 8.68 0.36
CA ILE A 68 31.46 9.25 -0.32
C ILE A 68 31.66 8.64 -1.73
N LEU A 69 31.32 7.36 -1.92
CA LEU A 69 31.55 6.60 -3.17
C LEU A 69 30.28 6.04 -3.81
N PHE A 70 29.12 6.11 -3.14
CA PHE A 70 27.89 5.48 -3.60
C PHE A 70 26.70 6.40 -3.36
N LEU A 71 25.80 6.48 -4.35
CA LEU A 71 24.52 7.16 -4.24
C LEU A 71 23.43 6.11 -4.39
N THR A 72 22.65 5.92 -3.33
CA THR A 72 21.47 5.06 -3.34
C THR A 72 20.23 5.95 -3.38
N VAL A 73 19.43 5.77 -4.41
CA VAL A 73 18.15 6.46 -4.57
C VAL A 73 17.08 5.39 -4.65
N GLU A 74 16.10 5.46 -3.76
CA GLU A 74 14.94 4.59 -3.80
C GLU A 74 13.70 5.43 -4.03
N ASP A 75 12.89 5.02 -4.99
CA ASP A 75 11.62 5.66 -5.31
C ASP A 75 10.45 4.74 -4.96
N VAL A 76 9.55 5.24 -4.11
CA VAL A 76 8.34 4.54 -3.71
C VAL A 76 7.14 5.37 -4.16
N ARG A 77 6.43 4.86 -5.15
CA ARG A 77 5.20 5.52 -5.61
C ARG A 77 4.07 5.31 -4.59
N TYR A 78 3.19 6.30 -4.46
CA TYR A 78 2.09 6.25 -3.51
C TYR A 78 1.09 5.12 -3.79
N ASP A 79 0.87 4.76 -5.06
CA ASP A 79 0.01 3.64 -5.46
C ASP A 79 0.54 2.27 -5.02
N MET A 80 1.86 2.15 -4.84
CA MET A 80 2.52 0.91 -4.44
C MET A 80 2.58 0.71 -2.92
N ILE A 81 2.20 1.73 -2.14
CA ILE A 81 2.21 1.66 -0.68
C ILE A 81 1.02 0.81 -0.22
N ALA A 82 1.31 -0.36 0.32
CA ALA A 82 0.31 -1.26 0.88
C ALA A 82 -0.06 -0.82 2.29
N GLU A 83 0.94 -0.63 3.16
CA GLU A 83 0.78 -0.33 4.58
C GLU A 83 1.78 0.73 5.03
N LEU A 84 1.36 1.52 6.02
CA LEU A 84 2.18 2.56 6.63
C LEU A 84 2.05 2.50 8.14
N ASP A 85 3.10 2.06 8.82
CA ASP A 85 3.14 1.98 10.28
C ASP A 85 4.00 3.09 10.86
N TYR A 86 3.46 3.77 11.88
CA TYR A 86 4.18 4.77 12.64
C TYR A 86 4.39 4.30 14.09
N GLY A 87 5.65 4.11 14.46
CA GLY A 87 6.08 3.71 15.78
C GLY A 87 6.64 4.88 16.58
N HIS A 88 6.10 5.11 17.77
CA HIS A 88 6.70 6.04 18.73
C HIS A 88 7.75 5.31 19.57
N GLN A 89 8.97 5.85 19.63
CA GLN A 89 10.02 5.34 20.50
C GLN A 89 10.40 6.40 21.53
N PHE A 90 11.08 5.99 22.61
CA PHE A 90 11.48 6.94 23.66
C PHE A 90 12.39 8.05 23.09
N TRP A 91 13.37 7.69 22.26
CA TRP A 91 14.39 8.59 21.69
C TRP A 91 14.10 9.12 20.28
N GLY A 92 12.94 8.82 19.71
CA GLY A 92 12.61 9.23 18.34
C GLY A 92 11.31 8.63 17.85
N ALA A 93 11.09 8.68 16.54
CA ALA A 93 9.99 7.98 15.91
C ALA A 93 10.52 7.16 14.72
N THR A 94 9.84 6.05 14.42
CA THR A 94 10.16 5.19 13.30
C THR A 94 8.93 5.08 12.41
N ILE A 95 9.12 5.18 11.11
CA ILE A 95 8.09 4.92 10.10
C ILE A 95 8.50 3.66 9.33
N HIS A 96 7.54 2.77 9.10
CA HIS A 96 7.71 1.59 8.26
C HIS A 96 6.74 1.74 7.09
N ILE A 97 7.28 1.87 5.89
CA ILE A 97 6.53 1.94 4.64
C ILE A 97 6.65 0.56 3.99
N ARG A 98 5.57 -0.20 3.95
CA ARG A 98 5.52 -1.46 3.20
C ARG A 98 4.96 -1.16 1.82
N SER A 99 5.82 -1.30 0.81
CA SER A 99 5.40 -1.31 -0.58
C SER A 99 5.30 -2.74 -1.10
N PHE A 100 4.67 -2.94 -2.27
CA PHE A 100 4.59 -4.27 -2.89
C PHE A 100 5.97 -4.86 -3.23
N SER A 101 6.96 -4.02 -3.52
CA SER A 101 8.31 -4.45 -3.90
C SER A 101 9.25 -4.56 -2.70
N LYS A 102 9.12 -3.67 -1.72
CA LYS A 102 10.09 -3.52 -0.62
C LYS A 102 9.49 -2.93 0.66
N ASP A 103 10.00 -3.38 1.79
CA ASP A 103 9.78 -2.74 3.09
C ASP A 103 10.87 -1.69 3.36
N LEU A 104 10.46 -0.46 3.65
CA LEU A 104 11.35 0.65 3.97
C LEU A 104 11.14 1.07 5.43
N LYS A 105 12.19 0.90 6.24
CA LYS A 105 12.20 1.31 7.65
C LYS A 105 13.06 2.55 7.84
N PHE A 106 12.47 3.61 8.35
CA PHE A 106 13.15 4.90 8.54
C PHE A 106 12.93 5.42 9.96
N GLN A 107 14.02 5.84 10.61
CA GLN A 107 14.04 6.37 11.97
C GLN A 107 14.48 7.82 11.96
N CYS A 108 13.71 8.68 12.64
CA CYS A 108 14.00 10.10 12.79
C CYS A 108 14.01 10.52 14.26
N TYR A 109 14.84 11.52 14.59
CA TYR A 109 14.87 12.11 15.93
C TYR A 109 13.66 13.03 16.19
N SER A 110 13.16 13.71 15.16
CA SER A 110 12.03 14.64 15.28
C SER A 110 10.69 13.91 15.10
N LYS A 111 10.03 13.66 16.23
CA LYS A 111 8.73 12.97 16.29
C LYS A 111 7.62 13.76 15.57
N GLU A 112 7.60 15.08 15.74
CA GLU A 112 6.60 15.96 15.14
C GLU A 112 6.72 15.98 13.61
N LYS A 113 7.93 16.19 13.09
CA LYS A 113 8.18 16.18 11.64
C LYS A 113 7.82 14.83 11.02
N LEU A 114 8.18 13.72 11.68
CA LEU A 114 7.84 12.39 11.17
C LEU A 114 6.32 12.14 11.19
N ARG A 115 5.61 12.63 12.21
CA ARG A 115 4.14 12.53 12.27
C ARG A 115 3.48 13.31 11.14
N ASN A 116 3.89 14.57 10.91
CA ASN A 116 3.34 15.38 9.82
C ASN A 116 3.61 14.73 8.46
N PHE A 117 4.83 14.22 8.27
CA PHE A 117 5.23 13.45 7.09
C PHE A 117 4.36 12.20 6.88
N THR A 118 4.13 11.42 7.94
CA THR A 118 3.30 10.21 7.90
C THR A 118 1.85 10.57 7.53
N ASN A 119 1.28 11.59 8.17
CA ASN A 119 -0.08 12.05 7.91
C ASN A 119 -0.27 12.48 6.44
N PHE A 120 0.71 13.21 5.90
CA PHE A 120 0.70 13.63 4.50
C PHE A 120 0.68 12.42 3.56
N ILE A 121 1.52 11.41 3.80
CA ILE A 121 1.53 10.19 2.98
C ILE A 121 0.19 9.45 3.08
N GLN A 122 -0.36 9.30 4.29
CA GLN A 122 -1.64 8.62 4.48
C GLN A 122 -2.75 9.30 3.69
N GLN A 123 -2.85 10.63 3.78
CA GLN A 123 -3.82 11.40 3.01
C GLN A 123 -3.62 11.17 1.51
N ARG A 124 -2.38 11.22 1.02
CA ARG A 124 -2.10 11.04 -0.41
C ARG A 124 -2.44 9.64 -0.92
N VAL A 125 -2.15 8.60 -0.14
CA VAL A 125 -2.50 7.21 -0.46
C VAL A 125 -4.02 7.03 -0.46
N MET A 126 -4.73 7.64 0.49
CA MET A 126 -6.20 7.60 0.54
C MET A 126 -6.84 8.26 -0.68
N GLU A 127 -6.38 9.46 -1.05
CA GLU A 127 -6.85 10.18 -2.26
C GLU A 127 -6.70 9.32 -3.53
N LEU A 128 -5.52 8.72 -3.72
CA LEU A 128 -5.26 7.91 -4.91
C LEU A 128 -6.09 6.62 -4.96
N ARG A 129 -6.35 6.01 -3.81
CA ARG A 129 -7.24 4.83 -3.71
C ARG A 129 -8.69 5.21 -4.01
N GLN A 130 -9.16 6.37 -3.55
CA GLN A 130 -10.50 6.87 -3.87
C GLN A 130 -10.69 7.12 -5.37
N HIS A 131 -9.70 7.70 -6.03
CA HIS A 131 -9.75 7.89 -7.48
C HIS A 131 -9.72 6.56 -8.28
N HIS A 132 -8.99 5.54 -7.81
CA HIS A 132 -8.99 4.22 -8.45
C HIS A 132 -10.28 3.42 -8.25
N LEU A 133 -11.04 3.70 -7.18
CA LEU A 133 -12.35 3.10 -6.96
C LEU A 133 -13.47 3.78 -7.78
N GLN A 134 -13.18 4.89 -8.46
CA GLN A 134 -14.17 5.68 -9.21
C GLN A 134 -14.30 5.47 -10.73
N PRO A 135 -13.50 4.68 -11.48
CA PRO A 135 -13.76 4.49 -12.91
C PRO A 135 -14.46 3.15 -13.15
N GLN A 136 -15.77 3.07 -12.90
CA GLN A 136 -16.64 2.08 -13.57
C GLN A 136 -18.16 2.36 -13.53
N MET A 137 -18.62 3.47 -12.94
CA MET A 137 -20.08 3.74 -12.84
C MET A 137 -20.62 4.86 -13.75
N THR A 138 -19.79 5.62 -14.48
CA THR A 138 -20.29 6.77 -15.26
C THR A 138 -20.29 6.62 -16.78
N ASP A 139 -19.59 5.62 -17.36
CA ASP A 139 -19.56 5.43 -18.82
C ASP A 139 -20.28 4.16 -19.32
N ALA A 140 -21.09 3.53 -18.48
CA ALA A 140 -21.93 2.38 -18.86
C ALA A 140 -23.45 2.67 -18.83
N VAL A 141 -23.86 3.94 -18.92
CA VAL A 141 -25.30 4.31 -19.01
C VAL A 141 -25.70 4.73 -20.43
N THR A 142 -24.76 4.83 -21.38
CA THR A 142 -25.11 4.97 -22.80
C THR A 142 -25.32 3.60 -23.42
N ALA A 143 -26.56 3.13 -23.31
CA ALA A 143 -27.21 2.20 -24.23
C ALA A 143 -26.44 0.92 -24.60
N MET A 144 -26.26 0.02 -23.64
CA MET A 144 -26.55 -1.38 -23.96
C MET A 144 -27.91 -1.68 -23.36
N PRO A 145 -28.98 -1.81 -24.18
CA PRO A 145 -30.20 -2.42 -23.65
C PRO A 145 -29.77 -3.77 -23.13
N ILE A 146 -29.94 -4.00 -21.83
CA ILE A 146 -29.98 -5.35 -21.28
C ILE A 146 -30.92 -6.10 -22.23
N PRO A 147 -30.49 -7.15 -22.94
CA PRO A 147 -31.44 -8.04 -23.54
C PRO A 147 -32.14 -8.68 -22.36
N VAL A 148 -33.21 -8.04 -21.90
CA VAL A 148 -34.26 -8.75 -21.19
C VAL A 148 -34.65 -9.78 -22.21
N GLN A 149 -34.16 -11.00 -22.03
CA GLN A 149 -34.76 -12.15 -22.67
C GLN A 149 -36.15 -12.21 -22.07
N THR A 150 -37.07 -11.42 -22.63
CA THR A 150 -38.48 -11.71 -22.52
C THR A 150 -38.60 -13.05 -23.22
N PHE A 151 -38.63 -14.11 -22.42
CA PHE A 151 -39.11 -15.40 -22.87
C PHE A 151 -40.50 -15.11 -23.45
N ASN A 152 -40.58 -15.05 -24.77
CA ASN A 152 -41.85 -15.22 -25.46
C ASN A 152 -42.24 -16.67 -25.17
N GLU A 153 -42.97 -16.88 -24.07
CA GLU A 153 -43.69 -18.12 -23.84
C GLU A 153 -44.83 -18.19 -24.88
N PRO A 154 -44.85 -19.19 -25.77
CA PRO A 154 -46.11 -19.59 -26.38
C PRO A 154 -46.89 -20.37 -25.32
N ASP A 155 -48.01 -19.80 -24.85
CA ASP A 155 -49.10 -20.48 -24.16
C ASP A 155 -48.72 -21.69 -23.28
N ASN A 156 -47.95 -21.46 -22.22
CA ASN A 156 -47.79 -22.47 -21.18
C ASN A 156 -48.24 -21.89 -19.84
N GLN A 157 -49.55 -21.92 -19.60
CA GLN A 157 -50.10 -21.68 -18.28
C GLN A 157 -49.53 -22.76 -17.34
N LEU A 158 -48.47 -22.41 -16.60
CA LEU A 158 -47.99 -23.24 -15.51
C LEU A 158 -49.17 -23.51 -14.57
N THR A 159 -49.49 -24.79 -14.38
CA THR A 159 -50.47 -25.18 -13.36
C THR A 159 -49.96 -24.75 -11.98
N PRO A 160 -50.84 -24.37 -11.05
CA PRO A 160 -50.45 -23.89 -9.71
C PRO A 160 -49.53 -24.87 -8.96
N ASP A 161 -49.64 -26.17 -9.24
CA ASP A 161 -48.78 -27.21 -8.67
C ASP A 161 -47.33 -27.17 -9.19
N GLN A 162 -47.13 -26.82 -10.47
CA GLN A 162 -45.80 -26.65 -11.05
C GLN A 162 -45.13 -25.37 -10.54
N ALA A 163 -45.90 -24.28 -10.36
CA ALA A 163 -45.41 -23.03 -9.78
C ALA A 163 -44.94 -23.21 -8.31
N ALA A 164 -45.64 -24.03 -7.53
CA ALA A 164 -45.27 -24.35 -6.14
C ALA A 164 -43.95 -25.13 -6.02
N SER A 165 -43.49 -25.78 -7.10
CA SER A 165 -42.24 -26.56 -7.12
C SER A 165 -40.98 -25.70 -7.35
N LEU A 166 -41.15 -24.51 -7.96
CA LEU A 166 -40.04 -23.65 -8.40
C LEU A 166 -39.52 -22.71 -7.31
N VAL A 167 -40.31 -22.48 -6.25
CA VAL A 167 -39.86 -21.72 -5.09
C VAL A 167 -39.50 -22.70 -3.97
N PRO A 168 -38.33 -22.62 -3.34
CA PRO A 168 -38.07 -23.37 -2.12
C PRO A 168 -38.84 -22.72 -0.96
N ILE A 169 -40.15 -22.99 -0.87
CA ILE A 169 -41.05 -22.39 0.14
C ILE A 169 -40.73 -22.94 1.55
N THR A 170 -40.00 -24.06 1.66
CA THR A 170 -39.63 -24.67 2.93
C THR A 170 -38.16 -24.45 3.29
N ARG A 171 -37.94 -24.08 4.56
CA ARG A 171 -36.60 -23.83 5.16
C ARG A 171 -35.61 -24.97 4.90
N GLU A 172 -36.08 -26.22 4.91
CA GLU A 172 -35.25 -27.41 4.66
C GLU A 172 -34.74 -27.49 3.21
N LYS A 173 -35.55 -27.13 2.21
CA LYS A 173 -35.13 -27.11 0.81
C LYS A 173 -34.10 -26.01 0.55
N TRP A 174 -34.24 -24.88 1.24
CA TRP A 174 -33.28 -23.77 1.16
C TRP A 174 -31.89 -24.18 1.67
N HIS A 175 -31.81 -24.92 2.78
CA HIS A 175 -30.55 -25.43 3.32
C HIS A 175 -29.88 -26.49 2.43
N LYS A 176 -30.64 -27.27 1.66
CA LYS A 176 -30.08 -28.19 0.65
C LYS A 176 -29.53 -27.45 -0.57
N ALA A 177 -30.21 -26.40 -1.02
CA ALA A 177 -29.77 -25.59 -2.16
C ALA A 177 -28.53 -24.75 -1.83
N ASN A 178 -28.39 -24.30 -0.57
CA ASN A 178 -27.27 -23.49 -0.09
C ASN A 178 -26.55 -24.19 1.07
N PRO A 179 -25.69 -25.18 0.81
CA PRO A 179 -24.91 -25.81 1.86
C PRO A 179 -23.97 -24.79 2.50
N ILE A 180 -24.04 -24.65 3.83
CA ILE A 180 -23.17 -23.77 4.59
C ILE A 180 -21.72 -24.26 4.41
N PRO A 181 -20.78 -23.42 3.95
CA PRO A 181 -19.40 -23.83 3.76
C PRO A 181 -18.82 -24.21 5.14
N LYS A 182 -18.41 -25.47 5.27
CA LYS A 182 -17.66 -25.91 6.45
C LYS A 182 -16.33 -25.15 6.45
N ALA A 183 -16.11 -24.33 7.48
CA ALA A 183 -14.82 -23.73 7.74
C ALA A 183 -13.83 -24.85 8.10
N VAL A 184 -13.19 -25.44 7.10
CA VAL A 184 -12.10 -26.39 7.31
C VAL A 184 -10.89 -25.55 7.72
N ASN A 185 -10.55 -25.60 9.00
CA ASN A 185 -9.35 -24.95 9.53
C ASN A 185 -8.12 -25.63 8.90
N PRO A 186 -7.32 -24.93 8.07
CA PRO A 186 -6.22 -25.54 7.31
C PRO A 186 -5.08 -26.05 8.20
N TYR A 187 -5.07 -25.69 9.49
CA TYR A 187 -4.04 -26.09 10.45
C TYR A 187 -4.29 -27.46 11.11
N VAL A 188 -5.40 -28.14 10.81
CA VAL A 188 -5.74 -29.44 11.43
C VAL A 188 -5.13 -30.62 10.64
N GLN A 189 -4.61 -30.41 9.43
CA GLN A 189 -4.08 -31.47 8.55
C GLN A 189 -2.56 -31.45 8.34
N SER A 190 -1.77 -30.92 9.27
CA SER A 190 -0.33 -31.18 9.26
C SER A 190 -0.03 -32.42 10.10
N PRO A 191 0.31 -33.59 9.52
CA PRO A 191 0.87 -34.68 10.31
C PRO A 191 2.16 -34.17 10.94
N LEU A 192 2.22 -34.23 12.28
CA LEU A 192 3.41 -33.90 13.07
C LEU A 192 4.54 -34.86 12.67
N LEU A 193 5.33 -34.45 11.67
CA LEU A 193 6.62 -35.05 11.36
C LEU A 193 7.55 -34.74 12.53
N THR A 194 7.60 -35.66 13.49
CA THR A 194 8.56 -35.68 14.58
C THR A 194 9.97 -35.76 14.01
N ARG A 195 10.65 -34.61 13.95
CA ARG A 195 12.05 -34.52 13.53
C ARG A 195 12.93 -35.21 14.59
N LYS A 196 13.38 -36.43 14.29
CA LYS A 196 14.38 -37.17 15.09
C LYS A 196 15.70 -36.39 15.09
N ARG A 197 16.12 -35.90 16.27
CA ARG A 197 17.39 -35.19 16.47
C ARG A 197 18.52 -36.21 16.46
N VAL A 198 19.38 -36.20 15.44
CA VAL A 198 20.61 -37.00 15.40
C VAL A 198 21.72 -36.17 16.05
N GLY A 199 22.09 -36.51 17.28
CA GLY A 199 23.25 -35.93 17.96
C GLY A 199 24.53 -36.58 17.45
N ARG A 200 25.47 -35.78 16.93
CA ARG A 200 26.85 -36.22 16.69
C ARG A 200 27.61 -36.16 18.02
N TYR A 201 27.76 -37.28 18.71
CA TYR A 201 28.89 -37.55 19.59
C TYR A 201 29.03 -39.06 19.71
N ASN A 202 30.12 -39.59 19.14
CA ASN A 202 30.57 -40.96 19.37
C ASN A 202 32.05 -40.82 19.77
N PRO A 203 32.40 -40.95 21.06
CA PRO A 203 33.78 -41.15 21.44
C PRO A 203 34.13 -42.64 21.29
N SER A 204 35.21 -42.85 20.55
CA SER A 204 36.01 -44.08 20.44
C SER A 204 36.35 -44.71 21.79
#